data_AF-B9JCJ1-F1
#
_entry.id   AF-B9JCJ1-F1
#
_cell.length_a   1.000
_cell.length_b   1.000
_cell.length_c   1.000
_cell.angle_alpha   90.00
_cell.angle_beta   90.00
_cell.angle_gamma   90.00
#
_symmetry.space_group_name_H-M   'P 1'
#
loop_
_entity.id
_entity.type
_entity.pdbx_description
1 polymer ?
#
loop_
_entity_poly.entity_id
_entity_poly.type
_entity_poly.pdbx_seq_one_letter_code
_entity_poly.pdbx_strand_id
1 'polypeptide(L)'
;MPGDEETQKRQEKSVRSKFWPTLRKAARYIPFSRDVVAAFYCALDSQTPTRVRGILLAALGYFVMPIDIIPDFFAVIGFSDDVAVLTLAFSMIKGHIRQEHYDAADRALANEPEAAKTA
;
A
#
# COMPACT_ATOMS: atom_id res chain seq x y z
N MET A 1 3.37 4.21 -23.38
CA MET A 1 4.42 4.62 -22.41
C MET A 1 3.91 5.86 -21.69
N PRO A 2 4.10 6.07 -20.38
CA PRO A 2 3.84 5.17 -19.24
C PRO A 2 2.36 4.74 -19.23
N GLY A 3 1.95 3.78 -18.39
CA GLY A 3 0.62 3.13 -18.48
C GLY A 3 -0.54 4.10 -18.70
N ASP A 4 -1.34 3.83 -19.73
CA ASP A 4 -2.39 4.71 -20.25
C ASP A 4 -3.27 5.26 -19.12
N GLU A 5 -3.68 6.53 -19.21
CA GLU A 5 -4.46 7.20 -18.14
C GLU A 5 -5.70 6.39 -17.73
N GLU A 6 -6.29 5.66 -18.68
CA GLU A 6 -7.42 4.78 -18.44
C GLU A 6 -7.05 3.60 -17.54
N THR A 7 -5.89 2.99 -17.76
CA THR A 7 -5.35 1.90 -16.93
C THR A 7 -5.06 2.40 -15.52
N GLN A 8 -4.46 3.58 -15.38
CA GLN A 8 -4.23 4.19 -14.05
C GLN A 8 -5.53 4.49 -13.32
N LYS A 9 -6.53 5.06 -14.00
CA LYS A 9 -7.86 5.32 -13.41
C LYS A 9 -8.57 4.03 -12.97
N ARG A 10 -8.46 2.95 -13.75
CA ARG A 10 -9.02 1.63 -13.40
C ARG A 10 -8.30 1.03 -12.17
N GLN A 11 -6.97 1.06 -12.17
CA GLN A 11 -6.16 0.60 -11.05
C GLN A 11 -6.47 1.40 -9.78
N GLU A 12 -6.52 2.73 -9.87
CA GLU A 12 -6.88 3.60 -8.76
C GLU A 12 -8.25 3.25 -8.16
N LYS A 13 -9.27 3.04 -9.00
CA LYS A 13 -10.61 2.62 -8.53
C LYS A 13 -10.57 1.27 -7.80
N SER A 14 -9.86 0.29 -8.36
CA SER A 14 -9.72 -1.03 -7.74
C SER A 14 -8.96 -0.94 -6.41
N VAL A 15 -7.87 -0.17 -6.38
CA VAL A 15 -7.08 0.08 -5.17
C VAL A 15 -7.93 0.74 -4.11
N ARG A 16 -8.61 1.85 -4.42
CA ARG A 16 -9.46 2.58 -3.46
C ARG A 16 -10.55 1.74 -2.83
N SER A 17 -11.21 0.88 -3.61
CA SER A 17 -12.31 0.04 -3.12
C SER A 17 -11.85 -1.15 -2.28
N LYS A 18 -10.68 -1.71 -2.57
CA LYS A 18 -10.17 -2.93 -1.94
C LYS A 18 -9.11 -2.68 -0.86
N PHE A 19 -8.54 -1.49 -0.80
CA PHE A 19 -7.46 -1.14 0.12
C PHE A 19 -7.81 -1.35 1.58
N TRP A 20 -8.91 -0.75 2.06
CA TRP A 20 -9.29 -0.85 3.47
C TRP A 20 -9.61 -2.29 3.93
N PRO A 21 -10.44 -3.07 3.20
CA PRO A 21 -10.65 -4.48 3.54
C PRO A 21 -9.37 -5.31 3.60
N THR A 22 -8.44 -5.10 2.66
CA THR A 22 -7.17 -5.81 2.62
C THR A 22 -6.25 -5.36 3.76
N LEU A 23 -6.14 -4.06 4.00
CA LEU A 23 -5.34 -3.52 5.08
C LEU A 23 -5.80 -4.07 6.42
N ARG A 24 -7.10 -4.14 6.72
CA ARG A 24 -7.57 -4.73 8.00
C ARG A 24 -7.13 -6.18 8.16
N LYS A 25 -7.14 -6.98 7.09
CA LYS A 25 -6.67 -8.38 7.13
C LYS A 25 -5.16 -8.49 7.31
N ALA A 26 -4.40 -7.59 6.68
CA ALA A 26 -2.94 -7.60 6.69
C ALA A 26 -2.33 -6.84 7.88
N ALA A 27 -3.04 -5.89 8.48
CA ALA A 27 -2.56 -5.03 9.56
C ALA A 27 -2.11 -5.84 10.77
N ARG A 28 -2.72 -6.99 11.04
CA ARG A 28 -2.29 -7.90 12.13
C ARG A 28 -0.92 -8.58 11.89
N TYR A 29 -0.43 -8.57 10.65
CA TYR A 29 0.81 -9.22 10.22
C TYR A 29 1.89 -8.21 9.82
N ILE A 30 1.53 -6.93 9.64
CA ILE A 30 2.39 -5.90 9.08
C ILE A 30 2.60 -4.79 10.12
N PRO A 31 3.82 -4.63 10.67
CA PRO A 31 4.13 -3.59 11.68
C PRO A 31 4.30 -2.19 11.07
N PHE A 32 4.01 -2.01 9.78
CA PHE A 32 4.18 -0.77 9.03
C PHE A 32 2.87 -0.33 8.35
N SER A 33 1.72 -0.52 9.01
CA SER A 33 0.40 -0.15 8.47
C SER A 33 0.28 1.34 8.15
N ARG A 34 0.83 2.21 9.02
CA ARG A 34 0.91 3.67 8.81
C ARG A 34 1.58 4.04 7.51
N ASP A 35 2.70 3.40 7.25
CA ASP A 35 3.52 3.56 6.07
C ASP A 35 2.71 3.14 4.81
N VAL A 36 2.06 1.98 4.83
CA VAL A 36 1.19 1.51 3.72
C VAL A 36 0.05 2.49 3.43
N VAL A 37 -0.58 3.04 4.45
CA VAL A 37 -1.66 4.04 4.29
C VAL A 37 -1.11 5.36 3.73
N ALA A 38 0.07 5.80 4.16
CA ALA A 38 0.70 7.00 3.61
C ALA A 38 1.07 6.81 2.13
N ALA A 39 1.55 5.62 1.74
CA ALA A 39 1.79 5.27 0.35
C ALA A 39 0.50 5.27 -0.49
N PHE A 40 -0.62 4.82 0.08
CA PHE A 40 -1.94 4.93 -0.54
C PHE A 40 -2.35 6.37 -0.81
N TYR A 41 -2.19 7.28 0.16
CA TYR A 41 -2.46 8.69 -0.06
C TYR A 41 -1.50 9.31 -1.09
N CYS A 42 -0.23 8.91 -1.09
CA CYS A 42 0.75 9.38 -2.08
C CYS A 42 0.41 8.92 -3.51
N ALA A 43 -0.16 7.73 -3.66
CA ALA A 43 -0.64 7.22 -4.95
C ALA A 43 -1.88 7.95 -5.48
N LEU A 44 -2.65 8.57 -4.59
CA LEU A 44 -3.85 9.35 -4.93
C LEU A 44 -3.57 10.84 -5.10
N ASP A 45 -2.41 11.32 -4.66
CA ASP A 45 -2.00 12.71 -4.82
C ASP A 45 -1.70 13.01 -6.30
N SER A 46 -2.38 14.03 -6.83
CA SER A 46 -2.17 14.52 -8.20
C SER A 46 -0.85 15.28 -8.35
N GLN A 47 -0.22 15.71 -7.25
CA GLN A 47 1.09 16.35 -7.25
C GLN A 47 2.24 15.33 -7.28
N THR A 48 1.96 14.04 -7.10
CA THR A 48 2.95 12.96 -7.24
C THR A 48 3.31 12.77 -8.71
N PRO A 49 4.60 12.76 -9.09
CA PRO A 49 5.01 12.52 -10.48
C PRO A 49 4.38 11.24 -11.04
N THR A 50 3.85 11.29 -12.27
CA THR A 50 3.07 10.20 -12.88
C THR A 50 3.79 8.85 -12.85
N ARG A 51 5.12 8.84 -12.98
CA ARG A 51 5.94 7.62 -12.87
C ARG A 51 5.88 7.02 -11.47
N VAL A 52 6.07 7.83 -10.44
CA VAL A 52 6.01 7.41 -9.03
C VAL A 52 4.60 6.97 -8.68
N ARG A 53 3.59 7.75 -9.09
CA ARG A 53 2.18 7.42 -8.93
C ARG A 53 1.83 6.08 -9.57
N GLY A 54 2.29 5.82 -10.79
CA GLY A 54 2.08 4.55 -11.49
C GLY A 54 2.71 3.36 -10.76
N ILE A 55 3.93 3.52 -10.22
CA ILE A 55 4.59 2.48 -9.42
C ILE A 55 3.83 2.22 -8.12
N LEU A 56 3.38 3.26 -7.42
CA LEU A 56 2.59 3.12 -6.20
C LEU A 56 1.23 2.46 -6.47
N LEU A 57 0.53 2.86 -7.53
CA LEU A 57 -0.73 2.22 -7.94
C LEU A 57 -0.53 0.75 -8.34
N ALA A 58 0.59 0.42 -8.98
CA ALA A 58 0.93 -0.98 -9.29
C ALA A 58 1.23 -1.78 -8.02
N ALA A 59 2.03 -1.25 -7.09
CA ALA A 59 2.36 -1.90 -5.82
C ALA A 59 1.12 -2.08 -4.92
N LEU A 60 0.30 -1.05 -4.80
CA LEU A 60 -0.97 -1.12 -4.07
C LEU A 60 -1.99 -2.01 -4.79
N GLY A 61 -1.99 -1.99 -6.13
CA GLY A 61 -2.83 -2.87 -6.95
C GLY A 61 -2.49 -4.34 -6.72
N TYR A 62 -1.19 -4.65 -6.61
CA TYR A 62 -0.71 -5.97 -6.20
C TYR A 62 -1.17 -6.32 -4.78
N PHE A 63 -1.04 -5.37 -3.83
CA PHE A 63 -1.47 -5.57 -2.45
C PHE A 63 -2.98 -5.88 -2.33
N VAL A 64 -3.83 -5.14 -3.05
CA VAL A 64 -5.30 -5.19 -2.91
C VAL A 64 -6.03 -6.14 -3.87
N MET A 65 -5.33 -6.66 -4.89
CA MET A 65 -5.85 -7.77 -5.66
C MET A 65 -6.18 -8.94 -4.72
N PRO A 66 -7.13 -9.82 -5.08
CA PRO A 66 -7.77 -10.73 -4.15
C PRO A 66 -6.82 -11.83 -3.67
N ILE A 67 -5.82 -11.48 -2.85
CA ILE A 67 -4.96 -12.37 -2.09
C ILE A 67 -4.56 -13.60 -2.93
N ASP A 68 -4.17 -13.45 -4.20
CA ASP A 68 -4.11 -14.59 -5.14
C ASP A 68 -2.68 -15.07 -5.43
N ILE A 69 -1.69 -14.58 -4.67
CA ILE A 69 -0.28 -15.03 -4.75
C ILE A 69 0.38 -15.09 -3.36
N ILE A 70 -0.02 -14.21 -2.45
CA ILE A 70 0.51 -14.14 -1.08
C ILE A 70 0.07 -15.33 -0.19
N PRO A 71 -1.20 -15.81 -0.15
CA PRO A 71 -1.59 -16.77 0.87
C PRO A 71 -0.95 -18.15 0.66
N ASP A 72 -0.70 -18.55 -0.59
CA ASP A 72 -0.05 -19.82 -0.91
C ASP A 72 1.48 -19.76 -0.71
N PHE A 73 2.11 -18.59 -0.87
CA PHE A 73 3.55 -18.40 -0.59
C PHE A 73 3.85 -18.31 0.91
N PHE A 74 3.06 -17.54 1.66
CA PHE A 74 3.25 -17.35 3.10
C PHE A 74 2.90 -18.60 3.92
N ALA A 75 2.07 -19.50 3.38
CA ALA A 75 1.77 -20.78 4.02
C ALA A 75 2.90 -21.81 3.88
N VAL A 76 3.88 -21.61 2.97
CA VAL A 76 4.84 -22.66 2.56
C VAL A 76 6.30 -22.36 2.92
N ILE A 77 6.74 -21.11 3.05
CA ILE A 77 8.17 -20.76 3.17
C ILE A 77 8.46 -19.88 4.40
N GLY A 78 9.60 -20.14 5.06
CA GLY A 78 10.06 -19.50 6.30
C GLY A 78 10.04 -17.96 6.26
N PHE A 79 9.41 -17.38 7.30
CA PHE A 79 8.96 -16.01 7.51
C PHE A 79 9.97 -14.84 7.41
N SER A 80 11.23 -15.04 7.00
CA SER A 80 12.30 -14.04 7.20
C SER A 80 12.62 -13.16 5.97
N ASP A 81 12.49 -13.67 4.75
CA ASP A 81 13.01 -13.00 3.54
C ASP A 81 11.98 -12.03 2.90
N ASP A 82 10.70 -12.39 2.87
CA ASP A 82 9.64 -11.56 2.25
C ASP A 82 9.33 -10.28 3.05
N VAL A 83 9.45 -10.32 4.37
CA VAL A 83 9.32 -9.12 5.22
C VAL A 83 10.48 -8.15 4.95
N ALA A 84 11.69 -8.67 4.72
CA ALA A 84 12.84 -7.85 4.37
C ALA A 84 12.65 -7.20 2.99
N VAL A 85 12.17 -7.96 1.99
CA VAL A 85 11.86 -7.43 0.66
C VAL A 85 10.77 -6.35 0.72
N LEU A 86 9.69 -6.58 1.48
CA LEU A 86 8.63 -5.58 1.68
C LEU A 86 9.16 -4.33 2.40
N THR A 87 9.96 -4.50 3.46
CA THR A 87 10.56 -3.39 4.21
C THR A 87 11.51 -2.57 3.35
N LEU A 88 12.28 -3.23 2.48
CA LEU A 88 13.27 -2.61 1.61
C LEU A 88 12.59 -1.90 0.43
N ALA A 89 11.58 -2.53 -0.18
CA ALA A 89 10.71 -1.90 -1.16
C ALA A 89 10.04 -0.65 -0.59
N PHE A 90 9.52 -0.75 0.64
CA PHE A 90 8.91 0.37 1.34
C PHE A 90 9.91 1.49 1.64
N SER A 91 11.12 1.15 2.08
CA SER A 91 12.20 2.12 2.34
C SER A 91 12.60 2.89 1.08
N MET A 92 12.59 2.26 -0.10
CA MET A 92 12.89 2.91 -1.37
C MET A 92 11.83 3.95 -1.77
N ILE A 93 10.55 3.72 -1.47
CA ILE A 93 9.46 4.67 -1.77
C ILE A 93 9.23 5.71 -0.66
N LYS A 94 9.71 5.46 0.56
CA LYS A 94 9.56 6.37 1.71
C LYS A 94 10.05 7.79 1.43
N GLY A 95 11.13 7.93 0.65
CA GLY A 95 11.65 9.25 0.25
C GLY A 95 10.69 10.08 -0.63
N HIS A 96 9.67 9.46 -1.23
CA HIS A 96 8.64 10.14 -2.02
C HIS A 96 7.35 10.40 -1.23
N ILE A 97 7.18 9.77 -0.05
CA ILE A 97 6.01 9.96 0.80
C ILE A 97 6.25 11.20 1.67
N ARG A 98 5.57 12.30 1.33
CA ARG A 98 5.67 13.55 2.08
C ARG A 98 4.86 13.51 3.38
N GLN A 99 5.20 14.39 4.32
CA GLN A 99 4.54 14.50 5.62
C GLN A 99 3.01 14.63 5.52
N GLU A 100 2.49 15.35 4.54
CA GLU A 100 1.04 15.50 4.31
C GLU A 100 0.31 14.16 4.09
N HIS A 101 0.98 13.17 3.50
CA HIS A 101 0.44 11.83 3.30
C HIS A 101 0.43 11.03 4.61
N TYR A 102 1.45 11.23 5.44
CA TYR A 102 1.52 10.66 6.77
C TYR A 102 0.43 11.25 7.68
N ASP A 103 0.20 12.56 7.61
CA ASP A 103 -0.86 13.21 8.39
C ASP A 103 -2.26 12.77 7.92
N ALA A 104 -2.43 12.54 6.60
CA ALA A 104 -3.64 11.92 6.06
C ALA A 104 -3.80 10.47 6.55
N ALA A 105 -2.71 9.69 6.60
CA ALA A 105 -2.71 8.33 7.10
C ALA A 105 -3.07 8.25 8.58
N ASP A 106 -2.50 9.12 9.42
CA ASP A 106 -2.77 9.17 10.85
C ASP A 106 -4.24 9.50 11.12
N ARG A 107 -4.81 10.47 10.39
CA ARG A 107 -6.24 10.79 10.45
C ARG A 107 -7.12 9.62 10.01
N ALA A 108 -6.72 8.88 8.99
CA ALA A 108 -7.50 7.74 8.50
C ALA A 108 -7.45 6.57 9.48
N LEU A 109 -6.27 6.25 10.02
CA LEU A 109 -6.06 5.20 11.02
C LEU A 109 -6.74 5.51 12.36
N ALA A 110 -6.83 6.78 12.76
CA ALA A 110 -7.59 7.18 13.94
C ALA A 110 -9.09 6.81 13.84
N ASN A 111 -9.63 6.72 12.62
CA ASN A 111 -11.01 6.29 12.36
C ASN A 111 -11.12 4.77 12.13
N GLU A 112 -9.99 4.04 12.13
CA GLU A 112 -9.86 2.60 11.80
C GLU A 112 -9.09 1.86 12.90
N PRO A 113 -9.65 1.70 14.12
CA PRO A 113 -8.92 1.23 15.30
C PRO A 113 -8.40 -0.21 15.19
N GLU A 114 -8.95 -1.05 14.31
CA GLU A 114 -8.39 -2.38 14.02
C GLU A 114 -7.09 -2.32 13.21
N ALA A 115 -6.93 -1.34 12.32
CA ALA A 115 -5.72 -1.16 11.52
C ALA A 115 -4.61 -0.39 12.28
N ALA A 116 -5.00 0.39 13.30
CA ALA A 116 -4.10 1.19 14.12
C ALA A 116 -3.42 0.41 15.26
N LYS A 117 -4.00 -0.71 15.73
CA LYS A 117 -3.51 -1.48 16.90
C LYS A 117 -2.19 -2.23 16.68
N THR A 118 -1.67 -2.26 15.46
CA THR A 118 -0.43 -2.97 15.11
C THR A 118 0.69 -2.06 14.61
N ALA A 119 0.50 -0.74 14.66
CA ALA A 119 1.50 0.27 14.31
C ALA A 119 2.44 0.60 15.47
#